data_AF-A0A7L2IF58-F1
#
_entry.id   AF-A0A7L2IF58-F1
#
_cell.length_a   1.000
_cell.length_b   1.000
_cell.length_c   1.000
_cell.angle_alpha   90.00
_cell.angle_beta   90.00
_cell.angle_gamma   90.00
#
_symmetry.space_group_name_H-M   'P 1'
#
loop_
_entity.id
_entity.type
_entity.pdbx_description
1 polymer ?
#
loop_
_entity_poly.entity_id
_entity_poly.type
_entity_poly.pdbx_seq_one_letter_code
_entity_poly.pdbx_strand_id
1 'polypeptide(L)'
;PSHCIAALIQLNHTRRGPALEDCDCAQDENCRATKRAIEPCLPRTSSPVAGGGPGGAGGGPGVMGCTEARRRCDWDSRCSQALNRYMTYCGKLFNGLRCTPECRAVIEDMLAVPKAVLLNDCVCDGLERPICESVKENMARLCFGADVGGNGAGSSGGSDGGLEEYYDEDYEEEPSQKGRDDVEDNAGSEPGFPVQGNNAGQPAAAAWVLLASILLPLLPRL
;
A
#
# COMPACT_ATOMS: atom_id res chain seq x y z
N PRO A 1 -9.61 9.29 26.38
CA PRO A 1 -9.28 8.11 25.55
C PRO A 1 -7.77 7.91 25.29
N SER A 2 -7.00 8.98 25.06
CA SER A 2 -5.56 8.93 24.71
C SER A 2 -4.67 8.16 25.70
N HIS A 3 -4.85 8.38 27.00
CA HIS A 3 -4.07 7.69 28.04
C HIS A 3 -4.29 6.17 28.06
N CYS A 4 -5.51 5.73 27.80
CA CYS A 4 -5.89 4.32 27.75
C CYS A 4 -5.26 3.62 26.52
N ILE A 5 -5.25 4.29 25.37
CA ILE A 5 -4.61 3.79 24.14
C ILE A 5 -3.10 3.67 24.34
N ALA A 6 -2.45 4.68 24.92
CA ALA A 6 -1.01 4.63 25.20
C ALA A 6 -0.63 3.49 26.16
N ALA A 7 -1.46 3.25 27.19
CA ALA A 7 -1.27 2.15 28.12
C ALA A 7 -1.44 0.78 27.44
N LEU A 8 -2.41 0.63 26.52
CA LEU A 8 -2.60 -0.60 25.75
C LEU A 8 -1.43 -0.87 24.79
N ILE A 9 -0.92 0.15 24.11
CA ILE A 9 0.27 0.01 23.25
C ILE A 9 1.46 -0.50 24.07
N GLN A 10 1.72 0.11 25.22
CA GLN A 10 2.80 -0.32 26.13
C GLN A 10 2.60 -1.74 26.65
N LEU A 11 1.35 -2.11 26.97
CA LEU A 11 1.01 -3.45 27.41
C LEU A 11 1.29 -4.47 26.30
N ASN A 12 0.87 -4.18 25.07
CA ASN A 12 1.06 -5.03 23.88
C ASN A 12 2.55 -5.24 23.54
N HIS A 13 3.42 -4.28 23.86
CA HIS A 13 4.88 -4.46 23.75
C HIS A 13 5.49 -5.44 24.77
N THR A 14 4.72 -5.92 25.76
CA THR A 14 5.18 -6.95 26.69
C THR A 14 4.92 -8.36 26.16
N ARG A 15 5.71 -9.35 26.60
CA ARG A 15 5.59 -10.76 26.18
C ARG A 15 4.20 -11.39 26.38
N ARG A 16 3.37 -10.82 27.27
CA ARG A 16 2.02 -11.33 27.59
C ARG A 16 0.90 -10.37 27.21
N GLY A 17 1.24 -9.16 26.75
CA GLY A 17 0.27 -8.13 26.39
C GLY A 17 -0.77 -8.56 25.36
N PRO A 18 -0.35 -9.11 24.21
CA PRO A 18 -1.29 -9.55 23.18
C PRO A 18 -2.32 -10.56 23.69
N ALA A 19 -1.91 -11.48 24.57
CA ALA A 19 -2.81 -12.51 25.12
C ALA A 19 -3.87 -11.94 26.08
N LEU A 20 -3.68 -10.73 26.62
CA LEU A 20 -4.68 -10.05 27.44
C LEU A 20 -5.78 -9.40 26.59
N GLU A 21 -5.47 -9.00 25.35
CA GLU A 21 -6.46 -8.43 24.42
C GLU A 21 -7.42 -9.51 23.89
N ASP A 22 -6.89 -10.72 23.64
CA ASP A 22 -7.63 -11.84 23.02
C ASP A 22 -8.12 -12.91 24.01
N CYS A 23 -8.13 -12.62 25.32
CA CYS A 23 -8.54 -13.58 26.33
C CYS A 23 -10.01 -14.06 26.18
N ASP A 24 -10.25 -15.34 26.46
CA ASP A 24 -11.58 -15.92 26.67
C ASP A 24 -11.91 -15.87 28.17
N CYS A 25 -12.89 -15.04 28.52
CA CYS A 25 -13.29 -14.85 29.91
C CYS A 25 -14.20 -15.96 30.44
N ALA A 26 -14.68 -16.91 29.62
CA ALA A 26 -15.68 -17.91 30.02
C ALA A 26 -16.81 -17.28 30.87
N GLN A 27 -16.94 -17.62 32.16
CA GLN A 27 -17.91 -17.05 33.11
C GLN A 27 -17.28 -16.11 34.16
N ASP A 28 -16.03 -15.69 33.99
CA ASP A 28 -15.36 -14.76 34.90
C ASP A 28 -15.87 -13.32 34.68
N GLU A 29 -16.63 -12.83 35.66
CA GLU A 29 -17.24 -11.50 35.62
C GLU A 29 -16.22 -10.36 35.72
N ASN A 30 -15.10 -10.56 36.42
CA ASN A 30 -14.04 -9.56 36.51
C ASN A 30 -13.29 -9.41 35.18
N CYS A 31 -13.01 -10.53 34.51
CA CYS A 31 -12.46 -10.55 33.16
C CYS A 31 -13.42 -9.86 32.17
N ARG A 32 -14.71 -10.22 32.19
CA ARG A 32 -15.73 -9.61 31.32
C ARG A 32 -15.87 -8.11 31.55
N ALA A 33 -15.90 -7.67 32.80
CA ALA A 33 -15.97 -6.25 33.16
C ALA A 33 -14.75 -5.48 32.68
N THR A 34 -13.54 -6.06 32.86
CA THR A 34 -12.29 -5.45 32.40
C THR A 34 -12.25 -5.37 30.87
N LYS A 35 -12.68 -6.42 30.16
CA LYS A 35 -12.74 -6.46 28.69
C LYS A 35 -13.65 -5.37 28.12
N ARG A 36 -14.84 -5.17 28.71
CA ARG A 36 -15.76 -4.07 28.32
C ARG A 36 -15.17 -2.69 28.63
N ALA A 37 -14.44 -2.55 29.73
CA ALA A 37 -13.86 -1.26 30.12
C ALA A 37 -12.76 -0.78 29.17
N ILE A 38 -11.99 -1.70 28.57
CA ILE A 38 -10.90 -1.37 27.62
C ILE A 38 -11.36 -1.31 26.15
N GLU A 39 -12.54 -1.84 25.84
CA GLU A 39 -13.12 -1.89 24.49
C GLU A 39 -13.10 -0.53 23.74
N PRO A 40 -13.41 0.63 24.38
CA PRO A 40 -13.35 1.93 23.71
C PRO A 40 -11.94 2.39 23.29
N CYS A 41 -10.91 1.72 23.79
CA CYS A 41 -9.50 2.02 23.53
C CYS A 41 -8.86 1.03 22.56
N LEU A 42 -9.51 -0.09 22.27
CA LEU A 42 -9.02 -1.09 21.33
C LEU A 42 -9.24 -0.60 19.88
N PRO A 43 -8.31 -0.91 18.96
CA PRO A 43 -8.58 -0.77 17.54
C PRO A 43 -9.84 -1.57 17.18
N ARG A 44 -10.70 -1.05 16.29
CA ARG A 44 -12.01 -1.64 15.95
C ARG A 44 -11.97 -3.00 15.21
N THR A 45 -10.89 -3.76 15.35
CA THR A 45 -10.72 -5.10 14.76
C THR A 45 -11.16 -6.23 15.69
N SER A 46 -11.38 -5.95 16.99
CA SER A 46 -11.79 -6.95 17.99
C SER A 46 -13.32 -7.15 18.05
N SER A 47 -13.92 -7.67 16.98
CA SER A 47 -15.17 -8.42 17.16
C SER A 47 -14.88 -9.76 17.85
N PRO A 48 -15.73 -10.21 18.80
CA PRO A 48 -15.42 -11.36 19.63
C PRO A 48 -15.65 -12.64 18.81
N VAL A 49 -14.57 -13.32 18.42
CA VAL A 49 -14.65 -14.73 18.03
C VAL A 49 -13.69 -15.52 18.89
N ALA A 50 -14.28 -16.39 19.71
CA ALA A 50 -13.62 -17.28 20.64
C ALA A 50 -12.72 -18.30 19.95
N GLY A 51 -11.58 -18.59 20.58
CA GLY A 51 -10.89 -19.88 20.52
C GLY A 51 -9.89 -20.08 19.36
N GLY A 52 -8.61 -20.11 19.69
CA GLY A 52 -7.57 -20.63 18.81
C GLY A 52 -6.25 -20.85 19.53
N GLY A 53 -5.97 -22.11 19.90
CA GLY A 53 -4.71 -22.54 20.53
C GLY A 53 -3.48 -22.43 19.61
N PRO A 54 -2.30 -22.88 20.09
CA PRO A 54 -1.03 -22.53 19.50
C PRO A 54 -0.68 -23.46 18.32
N GLY A 55 -0.49 -22.88 17.14
CA GLY A 55 0.12 -23.57 16.00
C GLY A 55 -0.84 -23.90 14.85
N GLY A 56 -1.49 -22.89 14.27
CA GLY A 56 -2.29 -23.09 13.06
C GLY A 56 -2.61 -21.77 12.39
N ALA A 57 -2.56 -21.78 11.07
CA ALA A 57 -3.07 -20.75 10.17
C ALA A 57 -4.17 -19.89 10.80
N GLY A 58 -3.96 -18.57 10.84
CA GLY A 58 -4.95 -17.59 11.28
C GLY A 58 -6.20 -17.67 10.41
N GLY A 59 -7.13 -18.53 10.82
CA GLY A 59 -8.39 -18.84 10.18
C GLY A 59 -9.43 -18.99 11.27
N GLY A 60 -9.96 -17.86 11.74
CA GLY A 60 -11.41 -17.82 11.96
C GLY A 60 -12.11 -17.79 10.59
N PRO A 61 -13.44 -17.55 10.53
CA PRO A 61 -14.00 -16.84 9.38
C PRO A 61 -13.50 -15.38 9.44
N GLY A 62 -12.18 -15.23 9.47
CA GLY A 62 -11.44 -14.00 9.57
C GLY A 62 -11.07 -13.61 8.16
N VAL A 63 -11.49 -12.42 7.77
CA VAL A 63 -11.05 -11.74 6.56
C VAL A 63 -9.54 -11.96 6.36
N MET A 64 -9.18 -12.61 5.25
CA MET A 64 -7.79 -12.96 4.94
C MET A 64 -6.94 -11.69 4.81
N GLY A 65 -5.76 -11.67 5.43
CA GLY A 65 -4.79 -10.58 5.25
C GLY A 65 -4.17 -10.58 3.85
N CYS A 66 -3.92 -9.39 3.29
CA CYS A 66 -3.35 -9.26 1.95
C CYS A 66 -1.93 -9.83 1.85
N THR A 67 -1.18 -9.84 2.94
CA THR A 67 0.16 -10.48 3.01
C THR A 67 0.06 -11.98 2.72
N GLU A 68 -0.91 -12.68 3.35
CA GLU A 68 -1.12 -14.11 3.13
C GLU A 68 -1.76 -14.40 1.77
N ALA A 69 -2.72 -13.57 1.33
CA ALA A 69 -3.31 -13.69 0.00
C ALA A 69 -2.24 -13.60 -1.10
N ARG A 70 -1.29 -12.68 -0.96
CA ARG A 70 -0.17 -12.53 -1.88
C ARG A 70 0.77 -13.72 -1.86
N ARG A 71 1.15 -14.20 -0.67
CA ARG A 71 1.94 -15.44 -0.54
C ARG A 71 1.27 -16.61 -1.29
N ARG A 72 -0.05 -16.78 -1.17
CA ARG A 72 -0.78 -17.85 -1.87
C ARG A 72 -0.81 -17.67 -3.38
N CYS A 73 -0.88 -16.42 -3.85
CA CYS A 73 -0.81 -16.09 -5.26
C CYS A 73 0.59 -16.35 -5.83
N ASP A 74 1.64 -16.00 -5.09
CA ASP A 74 3.02 -16.20 -5.51
C ASP A 74 3.39 -17.69 -5.66
N TRP A 75 2.83 -18.55 -4.81
CA TRP A 75 2.98 -20.01 -4.92
C TRP A 75 2.24 -20.63 -6.11
N ASP A 76 1.38 -19.87 -6.79
CA ASP A 76 0.63 -20.31 -7.95
C ASP A 76 1.21 -19.68 -9.23
N SER A 77 1.66 -20.50 -10.17
CA SER A 77 2.30 -20.00 -11.38
C SER A 77 1.36 -19.14 -12.23
N ARG A 78 0.05 -19.45 -12.26
CA ARG A 78 -0.93 -18.66 -13.03
C ARG A 78 -1.23 -17.33 -12.33
N CYS A 79 -1.41 -17.36 -11.01
CA CYS A 79 -1.67 -16.15 -10.22
C CYS A 79 -0.47 -15.20 -10.19
N SER A 80 0.73 -15.70 -9.91
CA SER A 80 1.96 -14.91 -9.92
C SER A 80 2.21 -14.22 -11.27
N GLN A 81 1.94 -14.88 -12.39
CA GLN A 81 2.01 -14.25 -13.72
C GLN A 81 0.97 -13.14 -13.90
N ALA A 82 -0.28 -13.38 -13.48
CA ALA A 82 -1.33 -12.37 -13.53
C ALA A 82 -0.99 -11.15 -12.65
N LEU A 83 -0.47 -11.40 -11.44
CA LEU A 83 -0.03 -10.36 -10.51
C LEU A 83 1.15 -9.54 -11.07
N ASN A 84 2.11 -10.17 -11.75
CA ASN A 84 3.20 -9.44 -12.41
C ASN A 84 2.70 -8.52 -13.53
N ARG A 85 1.72 -8.98 -14.33
CA ARG A 85 1.06 -8.12 -15.33
C ARG A 85 0.32 -6.97 -14.65
N TYR A 86 -0.39 -7.23 -13.56
CA TYR A 86 -1.06 -6.18 -12.78
C TYR A 86 -0.06 -5.10 -12.34
N MET A 87 1.08 -5.50 -11.77
CA MET A 87 2.12 -4.54 -11.35
C MET A 87 2.70 -3.72 -12.52
N THR A 88 2.77 -4.31 -13.71
CA THR A 88 3.34 -3.69 -14.91
C THR A 88 2.37 -2.70 -15.56
N TYR A 89 1.11 -3.09 -15.77
CA TYR A 89 0.13 -2.30 -16.53
C TYR A 89 -0.65 -1.30 -15.66
N CYS A 90 -0.75 -1.55 -14.34
CA CYS A 90 -1.50 -0.70 -13.42
C CYS A 90 -0.65 0.33 -12.65
N GLY A 91 0.61 0.56 -13.01
CA GLY A 91 1.46 1.54 -12.32
C GLY A 91 0.85 2.96 -12.25
N LYS A 92 0.12 3.40 -13.29
CA LYS A 92 -0.60 4.69 -13.28
C LYS A 92 -1.78 4.71 -12.30
N LEU A 93 -2.41 3.55 -12.07
CA LEU A 93 -3.48 3.39 -11.08
C LEU A 93 -2.92 3.49 -9.66
N PHE A 94 -1.78 2.84 -9.39
CA PHE A 94 -1.17 2.84 -8.05
C PHE A 94 -0.81 4.24 -7.55
N ASN A 95 -0.36 5.09 -8.48
CA ASN A 95 -0.04 6.49 -8.20
C ASN A 95 -1.29 7.40 -8.20
N GLY A 96 -2.48 6.85 -8.41
CA GLY A 96 -3.74 7.60 -8.38
C GLY A 96 -4.04 8.48 -9.60
N LEU A 97 -3.32 8.29 -10.73
CA LEU A 97 -3.51 9.13 -11.92
C LEU A 97 -4.77 8.75 -12.71
N ARG A 98 -4.89 7.48 -13.14
CA ARG A 98 -6.02 6.98 -13.94
C ARG A 98 -6.00 5.46 -14.08
N CYS A 99 -7.17 4.87 -14.32
CA CYS A 99 -7.32 3.48 -14.75
C CYS A 99 -7.25 3.40 -16.29
N THR A 100 -6.16 2.90 -16.85
CA THR A 100 -6.02 2.76 -18.32
C THR A 100 -6.81 1.54 -18.82
N PRO A 101 -7.20 1.50 -20.11
CA PRO A 101 -7.87 0.34 -20.66
C PRO A 101 -7.04 -0.95 -20.53
N GLU A 102 -5.72 -0.86 -20.64
CA GLU A 102 -4.82 -2.01 -20.45
C GLU A 102 -4.83 -2.49 -18.99
N CYS A 103 -4.81 -1.57 -18.03
CA CYS A 103 -4.91 -1.93 -16.61
C CYS A 103 -6.27 -2.56 -16.29
N ARG A 104 -7.37 -2.03 -16.86
CA ARG A 104 -8.72 -2.58 -16.69
C ARG A 104 -8.82 -4.01 -17.20
N ALA A 105 -8.30 -4.30 -18.39
CA ALA A 105 -8.25 -5.65 -18.94
C ALA A 105 -7.46 -6.61 -18.03
N VAL A 106 -6.34 -6.15 -17.47
CA VAL A 106 -5.54 -6.97 -16.53
C VAL A 106 -6.27 -7.23 -15.21
N ILE A 107 -7.05 -6.26 -14.70
CA ILE A 107 -7.90 -6.46 -13.51
C ILE A 107 -8.96 -7.52 -13.79
N GLU A 108 -9.63 -7.47 -14.94
CA GLU A 108 -10.61 -8.48 -15.36
C GLU A 108 -9.98 -9.87 -15.47
N ASP A 109 -8.79 -9.97 -16.08
CA ASP A 109 -8.02 -11.22 -16.17
C ASP A 109 -7.65 -11.77 -14.79
N MET A 110 -7.26 -10.90 -13.84
CA MET A 110 -6.98 -11.31 -12.46
C MET A 110 -8.23 -11.88 -11.78
N LEU A 111 -9.39 -11.25 -11.94
CA LEU A 111 -10.63 -11.72 -11.33
C LEU A 111 -11.06 -13.10 -11.86
N ALA A 112 -10.61 -13.49 -13.05
CA ALA A 112 -10.78 -14.86 -13.59
C ALA A 112 -9.78 -15.90 -13.02
N VAL A 113 -8.86 -15.49 -12.13
CA VAL A 113 -7.92 -16.38 -11.43
C VAL A 113 -8.39 -16.55 -9.98
N PRO A 114 -8.81 -17.76 -9.55
CA PRO A 114 -9.40 -17.95 -8.22
C PRO A 114 -8.54 -17.45 -7.04
N LYS A 115 -7.22 -17.63 -7.12
CA LYS A 115 -6.30 -17.15 -6.08
C LYS A 115 -6.07 -15.64 -6.10
N ALA A 116 -6.29 -14.97 -7.23
CA ALA A 116 -6.17 -13.52 -7.32
C ALA A 116 -7.44 -12.80 -6.81
N VAL A 117 -8.61 -13.45 -6.83
CA VAL A 117 -9.82 -12.91 -6.18
C VAL A 117 -9.57 -12.68 -4.68
N LEU A 118 -8.78 -13.56 -4.03
CA LEU A 118 -8.39 -13.38 -2.63
C LEU A 118 -7.58 -12.08 -2.39
N LEU A 119 -6.82 -11.61 -3.38
CA LEU A 119 -6.10 -10.34 -3.30
C LEU A 119 -7.03 -9.13 -3.41
N ASN A 120 -8.16 -9.28 -4.11
CA ASN A 120 -9.18 -8.24 -4.17
C ASN A 120 -9.88 -8.09 -2.80
N ASP A 121 -10.24 -9.21 -2.18
CA ASP A 121 -11.11 -9.25 -1.00
C ASP A 121 -10.36 -9.19 0.35
N CYS A 122 -9.03 -9.30 0.33
CA CYS A 122 -8.23 -9.30 1.56
C CYS A 122 -8.29 -7.98 2.35
N VAL A 123 -7.93 -8.01 3.63
CA VAL A 123 -7.71 -6.80 4.43
C VAL A 123 -6.24 -6.41 4.40
N CYS A 124 -5.96 -5.14 4.13
CA CYS A 124 -4.60 -4.63 4.09
C CYS A 124 -3.93 -4.75 5.46
N ASP A 125 -2.83 -5.50 5.52
CA ASP A 125 -2.07 -5.81 6.73
C ASP A 125 -0.56 -5.71 6.47
N GLY A 126 0.24 -5.87 7.53
CA GLY A 126 1.70 -5.83 7.44
C GLY A 126 2.29 -4.45 7.16
N LEU A 127 3.54 -4.44 6.67
CA LEU A 127 4.32 -3.22 6.41
C LEU A 127 3.84 -2.47 5.16
N GLU A 128 3.24 -3.18 4.20
CA GLU A 128 2.73 -2.61 2.95
C GLU A 128 1.33 -1.99 3.10
N ARG A 129 0.75 -2.01 4.31
CA ARG A 129 -0.63 -1.58 4.58
C ARG A 129 -0.99 -0.19 4.00
N PRO A 130 -0.20 0.88 4.19
CA PRO A 130 -0.54 2.20 3.63
C PRO A 130 -0.61 2.20 2.10
N ILE A 131 0.28 1.45 1.45
CA ILE A 131 0.32 1.34 -0.01
C ILE A 131 -0.87 0.51 -0.50
N CYS A 132 -1.16 -0.61 0.18
CA CYS A 132 -2.30 -1.46 -0.12
C CYS A 132 -3.63 -0.69 -0.03
N GLU A 133 -3.84 0.07 1.05
CA GLU A 133 -5.06 0.86 1.24
C GLU A 133 -5.21 1.90 0.12
N SER A 134 -4.15 2.63 -0.21
CA SER A 134 -4.13 3.60 -1.32
C SER A 134 -4.45 2.96 -2.68
N VAL A 135 -3.85 1.80 -2.98
CA VAL A 135 -4.11 1.08 -4.24
C VAL A 135 -5.57 0.62 -4.31
N LYS A 136 -6.14 0.08 -3.22
CA LYS A 136 -7.54 -0.33 -3.17
C LYS A 136 -8.49 0.85 -3.37
N GLU A 137 -8.23 1.98 -2.73
CA GLU A 137 -9.01 3.20 -2.91
C GLU A 137 -8.92 3.74 -4.34
N ASN A 138 -7.71 3.81 -4.91
CA ASN A 138 -7.49 4.23 -6.28
C ASN A 138 -8.21 3.32 -7.27
N MET A 139 -8.16 2.00 -7.07
CA MET A 139 -8.87 1.03 -7.90
C MET A 139 -10.39 1.24 -7.85
N ALA A 140 -10.95 1.38 -6.65
CA ALA A 140 -12.37 1.66 -6.46
C ALA A 140 -12.78 2.96 -7.16
N ARG A 141 -12.04 4.06 -6.96
CA ARG A 141 -12.38 5.38 -7.51
C ARG A 141 -12.17 5.49 -9.02
N LEU A 142 -11.05 4.98 -9.54
CA LEU A 142 -10.61 5.24 -10.92
C LEU A 142 -11.07 4.16 -11.91
N CYS A 143 -11.21 2.92 -11.46
CA CYS A 143 -11.67 1.84 -12.32
C CYS A 143 -13.18 1.63 -12.20
N PHE A 144 -13.76 1.78 -11.00
CA PHE A 144 -15.16 1.43 -10.76
C PHE A 144 -16.05 2.65 -10.46
N GLY A 145 -15.55 3.72 -9.85
CA GLY A 145 -16.33 4.90 -9.43
C GLY A 145 -16.66 5.92 -10.53
N ALA A 146 -16.60 5.52 -11.80
CA ALA A 146 -16.90 6.36 -12.96
C ALA A 146 -18.15 5.90 -13.74
N ASP A 147 -18.96 5.02 -13.16
CA ASP A 147 -20.31 4.68 -13.66
C ASP A 147 -21.35 5.80 -13.41
N VAL A 148 -20.91 7.00 -12.98
CA VAL A 148 -21.70 8.25 -13.03
C VAL A 148 -21.08 9.30 -13.98
N GLY A 149 -20.06 8.98 -14.79
CA GLY A 149 -19.59 9.93 -15.79
C GLY A 149 -18.34 9.56 -16.57
N GLY A 150 -18.54 8.93 -17.74
CA GLY A 150 -17.75 9.28 -18.92
C GLY A 150 -16.49 8.46 -19.18
N ASN A 151 -16.65 7.35 -19.89
CA ASN A 151 -15.63 6.89 -20.83
C ASN A 151 -15.59 7.85 -22.04
N GLY A 152 -14.40 8.41 -22.30
CA GLY A 152 -13.87 8.66 -23.65
C GLY A 152 -14.66 9.56 -24.61
N ALA A 153 -14.28 10.83 -24.69
CA ALA A 153 -14.26 11.55 -25.95
C ALA A 153 -13.16 12.63 -25.90
N GLY A 154 -12.06 12.36 -26.59
CA GLY A 154 -11.24 13.45 -27.10
C GLY A 154 -12.04 14.15 -28.20
N SER A 155 -12.25 15.46 -28.05
CA SER A 155 -12.52 16.36 -29.17
C SER A 155 -12.10 17.76 -28.76
N SER A 156 -10.91 18.14 -29.21
CA SER A 156 -10.53 19.52 -29.44
C SER A 156 -11.34 20.06 -30.62
N GLY A 157 -12.21 21.03 -30.36
CA GLY A 157 -12.87 21.88 -31.34
C GLY A 157 -13.78 22.83 -30.54
N GLY A 158 -13.57 24.14 -30.46
CA GLY A 158 -12.99 25.05 -31.44
C GLY A 158 -14.13 25.87 -32.03
N SER A 159 -14.45 27.00 -31.36
CA SER A 159 -15.29 28.13 -31.82
C SER A 159 -16.77 27.78 -32.10
N ASP A 160 -17.78 28.64 -32.05
CA ASP A 160 -18.01 30.09 -31.93
C ASP A 160 -19.51 30.31 -31.60
N GLY A 161 -19.93 31.54 -31.28
CA GLY A 161 -21.34 31.96 -31.40
C GLY A 161 -21.96 32.53 -30.14
N GLY A 162 -22.04 33.86 -30.07
CA GLY A 162 -22.40 34.61 -28.86
C GLY A 162 -23.88 34.60 -28.46
N LEU A 163 -24.11 35.07 -27.24
CA LEU A 163 -25.12 36.09 -26.94
C LEU A 163 -24.69 36.83 -25.67
N GLU A 164 -24.61 38.14 -25.79
CA GLU A 164 -24.38 39.11 -24.71
C GLU A 164 -25.49 39.02 -23.64
N GLU A 165 -25.17 39.30 -22.38
CA GLU A 165 -25.80 40.43 -21.69
C GLU A 165 -24.97 40.86 -20.45
N TYR A 166 -24.77 42.16 -20.40
CA TYR A 166 -24.11 42.99 -19.40
C TYR A 166 -24.55 42.71 -17.94
N TYR A 167 -23.59 42.67 -17.02
CA TYR A 167 -23.77 43.28 -15.71
C TYR A 167 -22.53 44.12 -15.38
N ASP A 168 -22.80 45.41 -15.28
CA ASP A 168 -21.95 46.53 -14.97
C ASP A 168 -21.99 46.74 -13.44
N GLU A 169 -20.87 46.59 -12.74
CA GLU A 169 -20.70 47.13 -11.39
C GLU A 169 -19.28 47.66 -11.23
N ASP A 170 -19.19 48.97 -11.43
CA ASP A 170 -18.06 49.85 -11.17
C ASP A 170 -17.39 49.56 -9.82
N TYR A 171 -16.10 49.25 -9.85
CA TYR A 171 -15.23 49.45 -8.69
C TYR A 171 -14.06 50.36 -9.06
N GLU A 172 -13.97 51.42 -8.28
CA GLU A 172 -13.23 52.65 -8.49
C GLU A 172 -11.71 52.45 -8.65
N GLU A 173 -11.15 53.23 -9.58
CA GLU A 173 -9.74 53.33 -9.92
C GLU A 173 -9.00 54.23 -8.91
N GLU A 174 -7.93 53.72 -8.28
CA GLU A 174 -6.93 54.54 -7.58
C GLU A 174 -5.56 54.33 -8.26
N PRO A 175 -4.89 55.42 -8.72
CA PRO A 175 -3.71 55.33 -9.56
C PRO A 175 -2.41 55.37 -8.74
N SER A 176 -1.46 54.49 -9.06
CA SER A 176 -0.06 54.74 -8.67
C SER A 176 0.93 54.34 -9.78
N GLN A 177 1.19 55.33 -10.63
CA GLN A 177 2.51 55.80 -11.07
C GLN A 177 3.64 54.76 -11.24
N LYS A 178 3.83 54.36 -12.50
CA LYS A 178 5.01 54.66 -13.33
C LYS A 178 6.39 54.74 -12.64
N GLY A 179 7.26 53.82 -13.03
CA GLY A 179 8.72 53.97 -13.01
C GLY A 179 9.40 52.61 -12.97
N ARG A 180 9.89 52.10 -14.10
CA ARG A 180 11.28 52.26 -14.57
C ARG A 180 12.21 51.20 -13.95
N ASP A 181 12.87 50.46 -14.86
CA ASP A 181 14.31 50.14 -14.91
C ASP A 181 14.90 49.62 -13.57
N ASP A 182 15.41 48.39 -13.44
CA ASP A 182 16.64 47.91 -14.06
C ASP A 182 16.80 46.38 -13.83
N VAL A 183 17.40 45.71 -14.80
CA VAL A 183 17.91 44.33 -14.66
C VAL A 183 19.26 44.42 -13.98
N GLU A 184 19.31 44.15 -12.68
CA GLU A 184 20.56 43.96 -11.94
C GLU A 184 20.86 42.47 -11.77
N ASP A 185 21.94 42.08 -12.46
CA ASP A 185 22.72 40.86 -12.30
C ASP A 185 23.04 40.62 -10.82
N ASN A 186 22.56 39.51 -10.26
CA ASN A 186 22.95 39.03 -8.93
C ASN A 186 23.60 37.66 -9.05
N ALA A 187 24.92 37.70 -9.24
CA ALA A 187 25.83 36.64 -8.86
C ALA A 187 25.78 36.46 -7.34
N GLY A 188 25.43 35.25 -6.88
CA GLY A 188 25.29 34.95 -5.45
C GLY A 188 25.25 33.46 -5.15
N SER A 189 26.41 32.81 -5.28
CA SER A 189 26.90 31.71 -4.45
C SER A 189 25.93 30.60 -4.00
N GLU A 190 25.95 29.50 -4.76
CA GLU A 190 25.53 28.18 -4.28
C GLU A 190 26.44 27.68 -3.14
N PRO A 191 25.91 27.18 -2.01
CA PRO A 191 26.70 26.39 -1.07
C PRO A 191 26.85 24.96 -1.60
N GLY A 192 28.05 24.67 -2.11
CA GLY A 192 28.44 23.34 -2.56
C GLY A 192 28.39 22.29 -1.44
N PHE A 193 27.69 21.19 -1.70
CA PHE A 193 27.76 19.97 -0.90
C PHE A 193 29.07 19.23 -1.22
N PRO A 194 29.81 18.70 -0.22
CA PRO A 194 31.05 17.98 -0.48
C PRO A 194 30.78 16.62 -1.14
N VAL A 195 31.29 16.47 -2.37
CA VAL A 195 31.37 15.22 -3.11
C VAL A 195 32.33 14.26 -2.40
N GLN A 196 31.81 13.11 -1.97
CA GLN A 196 32.60 12.02 -1.41
C GLN A 196 33.41 11.35 -2.55
N GLY A 197 34.74 11.47 -2.49
CA GLY A 197 35.64 10.89 -3.47
C GLY A 197 35.68 9.36 -3.40
N ASN A 198 35.33 8.72 -4.51
CA ASN A 198 35.61 7.31 -4.76
C ASN A 198 37.12 7.13 -5.00
N ASN A 199 37.80 6.40 -4.13
CA ASN A 199 39.12 5.83 -4.43
C ASN A 199 38.97 4.36 -4.77
N ALA A 200 39.39 4.01 -5.98
CA ALA A 200 39.53 2.66 -6.48
C ALA A 200 40.99 2.19 -6.35
N GLY A 201 41.15 0.88 -6.14
CA GLY A 201 42.40 0.13 -6.36
C GLY A 201 43.14 -0.26 -5.08
N GLN A 202 43.67 -1.46 -4.88
CA GLN A 202 43.82 -2.65 -5.75
C GLN A 202 44.40 -3.81 -4.86
N PRO A 203 44.96 -4.92 -5.38
CA PRO A 203 44.43 -6.28 -5.27
C PRO A 203 45.26 -7.24 -4.37
N ALA A 204 44.89 -8.53 -4.45
CA ALA A 204 45.66 -9.75 -4.15
C ALA A 204 45.37 -10.48 -2.83
N ALA A 205 44.81 -11.68 -2.92
CA ALA A 205 45.57 -12.91 -2.63
C ALA A 205 44.72 -14.14 -2.97
N ALA A 206 45.37 -15.08 -3.64
CA ALA A 206 44.87 -16.38 -3.99
C ALA A 206 44.68 -17.28 -2.76
N ALA A 207 43.67 -18.14 -2.80
CA ALA A 207 43.69 -19.41 -2.09
C ALA A 207 42.90 -20.44 -2.90
N TRP A 208 43.64 -21.22 -3.70
CA TRP A 208 43.19 -22.51 -4.20
C TRP A 208 43.22 -23.55 -3.08
N VAL A 209 42.55 -24.68 -3.33
CA VAL A 209 42.53 -26.00 -2.66
C VAL A 209 41.09 -26.31 -2.22
N LEU A 210 40.26 -26.91 -3.09
CA LEU A 210 40.14 -28.35 -3.39
C LEU A 210 39.76 -29.20 -2.17
N LEU A 211 38.75 -30.06 -2.38
CA LEU A 211 38.39 -31.34 -1.72
C LEU A 211 36.87 -31.38 -1.53
N ALA A 212 36.10 -32.38 -1.92
CA ALA A 212 36.31 -33.55 -2.75
C ALA A 212 34.90 -34.06 -3.11
N SER A 213 34.72 -34.47 -4.36
CA SER A 213 33.53 -35.19 -4.81
C SER A 213 33.39 -36.50 -4.03
N ILE A 214 32.25 -36.71 -3.36
CA ILE A 214 31.81 -38.03 -2.92
C ILE A 214 30.58 -38.38 -3.76
N LEU A 215 30.85 -38.81 -4.98
CA LEU A 215 30.00 -39.75 -5.71
C LEU A 215 30.66 -41.12 -5.53
N LEU A 216 29.98 -42.07 -4.92
CA LEU A 216 30.01 -43.51 -5.24
C LEU A 216 28.96 -44.26 -4.39
N PRO A 217 28.50 -45.46 -4.78
CA PRO A 217 27.22 -45.62 -5.46
C PRO A 217 26.28 -46.60 -4.75
N LEU A 218 25.06 -46.66 -5.29
CA LEU A 218 24.13 -47.78 -5.17
C LEU A 218 24.83 -49.13 -5.38
N LEU A 219 24.67 -50.06 -4.45
CA LEU A 219 24.52 -51.48 -4.77
C LEU A 219 23.63 -52.19 -3.75
N PRO A 220 22.62 -52.97 -4.21
CA PRO A 220 21.79 -53.82 -3.38
C PRO A 220 22.42 -55.23 -3.30
N ARG A 221 22.34 -55.88 -2.13
CA ARG A 221 22.43 -57.35 -1.97
C ARG A 221 21.58 -57.73 -0.74
N LEU A 222 20.38 -58.28 -0.99
CA LEU A 222 20.02 -59.71 -0.85
C LEU A 222 20.20 -60.24 0.57
#